data_AF-A0A2D6JNP4-F1
#
_entry.id   AF-A0A2D6JNP4-F1
#
_cell.length_a   1.000
_cell.length_b   1.000
_cell.length_c   1.000
_cell.angle_alpha   90.00
_cell.angle_beta   90.00
_cell.angle_gamma   90.00
#
_symmetry.space_group_name_H-M   'P 1'
#
loop_
_entity.id
_entity.type
_entity.pdbx_description
1 polymer ?
#
loop_
_entity_poly.entity_id
_entity_poly.type
_entity_poly.pdbx_seq_one_letter_code
_entity_poly.pdbx_strand_id
1 'polypeptide(L)'
;MFLPGHAGRPIVMEYDENWRLQIETGRRIKLGPVASFFFVGLDYQIEHHLLPALSHFNLPKAAPIVKEYAEERGWEYEEVGFVRALWDSTVALAVAWKTPAIVIDASSERNLGLLEDFGPGAPQPQNG
;
A
#
# COMPACT_ATOMS: atom_id res chain seq x y z
N MET A 1 14.17 0.19 0.22
CA MET A 1 14.16 -0.45 -1.12
C MET A 1 12.82 -0.11 -1.76
N PHE A 2 12.76 1.00 -2.48
CA PHE A 2 11.52 1.52 -3.09
C PHE A 2 10.99 0.59 -4.19
N LEU A 3 11.89 -0.15 -4.84
CA LEU A 3 11.58 -0.92 -6.03
C LEU A 3 10.63 -2.11 -5.77
N PRO A 4 10.84 -3.05 -4.82
CA PRO A 4 9.93 -4.19 -4.68
C PRO A 4 8.57 -3.86 -4.06
N GLY A 5 8.49 -2.77 -3.28
CA GLY A 5 7.23 -2.28 -2.72
C GLY A 5 6.28 -1.76 -3.78
N HIS A 6 6.81 -1.03 -4.78
CA HIS A 6 6.01 -0.33 -5.80
C HIS A 6 6.09 -0.90 -7.23
N ALA A 7 7.15 -1.61 -7.60
CA ALA A 7 7.38 -1.99 -9.01
C ALA A 7 6.30 -2.94 -9.53
N GLY A 8 5.63 -2.54 -10.61
CA GLY A 8 4.52 -3.28 -11.20
C GLY A 8 3.14 -2.91 -10.66
N ARG A 9 3.03 -1.92 -9.75
CA ARG A 9 1.76 -1.33 -9.31
C ARG A 9 1.51 0.00 -10.05
N PRO A 10 0.25 0.47 -10.16
CA PRO A 10 -0.06 1.78 -10.73
C PRO A 10 0.69 2.92 -10.00
N ILE A 11 1.18 3.93 -10.74
CA ILE A 11 1.85 5.12 -10.19
C ILE A 11 0.85 6.27 -10.18
N VAL A 12 0.59 6.86 -9.01
CA VAL A 12 -0.37 7.96 -8.82
C VAL A 12 0.32 9.16 -8.19
N MET A 13 -0.01 10.38 -8.66
CA MET A 13 0.76 11.60 -8.42
C MET A 13 0.16 12.56 -7.38
N GLU A 14 -1.04 12.27 -6.84
CA GLU A 14 -1.70 13.05 -5.76
C GLU A 14 -1.99 12.09 -4.59
N TYR A 15 -1.07 12.03 -3.62
CA TYR A 15 -0.70 10.73 -3.03
C TYR A 15 -0.95 10.55 -1.52
N ASP A 16 -1.03 11.60 -0.69
CA ASP A 16 -0.73 11.38 0.74
C ASP A 16 -1.93 11.03 1.66
N GLU A 17 -3.18 11.19 1.21
CA GLU A 17 -4.35 11.01 2.10
C GLU A 17 -5.31 9.88 1.68
N ASN A 18 -5.03 9.20 0.57
CA ASN A 18 -5.95 8.21 0.00
C ASN A 18 -5.66 6.78 0.49
N TRP A 19 -6.45 6.29 1.45
CA TRP A 19 -6.25 4.97 2.06
C TRP A 19 -6.40 3.81 1.09
N ARG A 20 -7.49 3.81 0.32
CA ARG A 20 -7.72 2.79 -0.70
C ARG A 20 -6.55 2.68 -1.68
N LEU A 21 -6.06 3.81 -2.16
CA LEU A 21 -4.95 3.85 -3.09
C LEU A 21 -3.66 3.31 -2.47
N GLN A 22 -3.35 3.70 -1.23
CA GLN A 22 -2.15 3.20 -0.52
C GLN A 22 -2.21 1.68 -0.32
N ILE A 23 -3.40 1.13 -0.09
CA ILE A 23 -3.63 -0.32 0.04
C ILE A 23 -3.52 -1.02 -1.32
N GLU A 24 -4.28 -0.55 -2.32
CA GLU A 24 -4.42 -1.20 -3.64
C GLU A 24 -3.22 -0.95 -4.58
N THR A 25 -2.31 -0.03 -4.25
CA THR A 25 -1.07 0.19 -5.01
C THR A 25 0.19 -0.17 -4.21
N GLY A 26 0.09 -0.30 -2.88
CA GLY A 26 1.14 -0.85 -2.04
C GLY A 26 1.14 -2.39 -2.03
N ARG A 27 2.10 -2.97 -1.31
CA ARG A 27 2.10 -4.40 -0.96
C ARG A 27 2.87 -4.65 0.34
N ARG A 28 2.50 -5.72 1.04
CA ARG A 28 3.29 -6.31 2.13
C ARG A 28 4.23 -7.40 1.60
N ILE A 29 5.49 -7.38 2.03
CA ILE A 29 6.47 -8.41 1.64
C ILE A 29 6.67 -9.38 2.81
N LYS A 30 6.34 -10.66 2.62
CA LYS A 30 6.63 -11.71 3.60
C LYS A 30 8.13 -11.94 3.68
N LEU A 31 8.71 -11.56 4.82
CA LEU A 31 10.08 -11.84 5.20
C LEU A 31 10.12 -12.71 6.47
N GLY A 32 11.19 -13.51 6.59
CA GLY A 32 11.52 -14.16 7.87
C GLY A 32 12.01 -13.13 8.90
N PRO A 33 12.06 -13.49 10.20
CA PRO A 33 12.35 -12.54 11.28
C PRO A 33 13.72 -11.87 11.16
N VAL A 34 14.75 -12.61 10.71
CA VAL A 34 16.09 -12.05 10.48
C VAL A 34 16.06 -11.02 9.34
N ALA A 35 15.42 -11.34 8.22
CA ALA A 35 15.32 -10.43 7.09
C ALA A 35 14.47 -9.19 7.44
N SER A 36 13.33 -9.37 8.11
CA SER A 36 12.47 -8.27 8.57
C SER A 36 13.24 -7.31 9.50
N PHE A 37 14.08 -7.83 10.40
CA PHE A 37 14.97 -7.00 11.23
C PHE A 37 15.92 -6.12 10.39
N PHE A 38 16.58 -6.68 9.37
CA PHE A 38 17.47 -5.91 8.50
C PHE A 38 16.73 -4.93 7.58
N PHE A 39 15.48 -5.22 7.24
CA PHE A 39 14.64 -4.38 6.40
C PHE A 39 13.95 -3.26 7.18
N VAL A 40 13.92 -3.32 8.51
CA VAL A 40 13.44 -2.26 9.40
C VAL A 40 12.07 -1.73 8.97
N GLY A 41 11.13 -2.64 8.69
CA GLY A 41 9.76 -2.28 8.31
C GLY A 41 9.55 -1.95 6.83
N LEU A 42 10.56 -2.06 5.97
CA LEU A 42 10.41 -1.94 4.50
C LEU A 42 9.52 -3.05 3.89
N ASP A 43 9.27 -4.11 4.64
CA ASP A 43 8.30 -5.17 4.34
C ASP A 43 6.84 -4.77 4.59
N TYR A 44 6.59 -3.63 5.24
CA TYR A 44 5.27 -3.12 5.66
C TYR A 44 4.97 -1.75 5.03
N GLN A 45 5.12 -1.66 3.70
CA GLN A 45 4.95 -0.40 2.95
C GLN A 45 3.53 0.16 3.07
N ILE A 46 2.51 -0.70 2.98
CA ILE A 46 1.11 -0.28 3.12
C ILE A 46 0.92 0.40 4.47
N GLU A 47 1.30 -0.27 5.56
CA GLU A 47 1.10 0.24 6.92
C GLU A 47 1.94 1.49 7.18
N HIS A 48 3.16 1.57 6.64
CA HIS A 48 4.03 2.73 6.78
C HIS A 48 3.41 3.98 6.14
N HIS A 49 2.79 3.85 4.97
CA HIS A 49 2.14 4.96 4.29
C HIS A 49 0.80 5.35 4.93
N LEU A 50 0.03 4.38 5.43
CA LEU A 50 -1.22 4.68 6.15
C LEU A 50 -0.99 5.28 7.54
N LEU A 51 0.07 4.84 8.23
CA LEU A 51 0.35 5.16 9.63
C LEU A 51 1.79 5.65 9.79
N PRO A 52 2.17 6.80 9.19
CA PRO A 52 3.56 7.27 9.18
C PRO A 52 4.12 7.58 10.58
N ALA A 53 3.24 7.89 11.55
CA ALA A 53 3.62 8.10 12.94
C ALA A 53 3.83 6.80 13.73
N LEU A 54 3.40 5.65 13.20
CA LEU A 54 3.54 4.37 13.87
C LEU A 54 4.97 3.84 13.73
N SER A 55 5.57 3.44 14.86
CA SER A 55 6.90 2.83 14.85
C SER A 55 6.96 1.58 13.99
N HIS A 56 8.06 1.39 13.24
CA HIS A 56 8.33 0.19 12.44
C HIS A 56 8.16 -1.12 13.22
N PHE A 57 8.44 -1.12 14.53
CA PHE A 57 8.26 -2.29 15.41
C PHE A 57 6.79 -2.67 15.66
N ASN A 58 5.87 -1.73 15.45
CA ASN A 58 4.43 -1.94 15.61
C ASN A 58 3.71 -2.20 14.28
N LEU A 59 4.37 -2.01 13.12
CA LEU A 59 3.78 -2.34 11.81
C LEU A 59 3.32 -3.80 11.70
N PRO A 60 4.03 -4.81 12.26
CA PRO A 60 3.53 -6.19 12.27
C PRO A 60 2.19 -6.38 13.00
N LYS A 61 1.88 -5.50 13.96
CA LYS A 61 0.60 -5.51 14.69
C LYS A 61 -0.50 -4.77 13.92
N ALA A 62 -0.14 -3.73 13.16
CA ALA A 62 -1.06 -2.98 12.34
C ALA A 62 -1.49 -3.73 11.08
N ALA A 63 -0.58 -4.49 10.46
CA ALA A 63 -0.83 -5.22 9.22
C ALA A 63 -2.12 -6.07 9.19
N PRO A 64 -2.42 -6.93 10.19
CA PRO A 64 -3.67 -7.69 10.18
C PRO A 64 -4.92 -6.78 10.29
N ILE A 65 -4.83 -5.67 11.02
CA ILE A 65 -5.94 -4.71 11.19
C ILE A 65 -6.21 -3.98 9.87
N VAL A 66 -5.15 -3.50 9.21
CA VAL A 66 -5.24 -2.84 7.89
C VAL A 66 -5.79 -3.80 6.84
N LYS A 67 -5.35 -5.06 6.87
CA LYS A 67 -5.85 -6.09 5.96
C LYS A 67 -7.35 -6.36 6.17
N GLU A 68 -7.79 -6.54 7.40
CA GLU A 68 -9.21 -6.71 7.74
C GLU A 68 -10.04 -5.51 7.26
N TYR A 69 -9.56 -4.29 7.54
CA TYR A 69 -10.19 -3.04 7.08
C TYR A 69 -10.36 -2.98 5.55
N ALA A 70 -9.36 -3.43 4.80
CA ALA A 70 -9.39 -3.51 3.35
C ALA A 70 -10.39 -4.58 2.86
N GLU A 71 -10.38 -5.77 3.48
CA GLU A 71 -11.27 -6.88 3.14
C GLU A 71 -12.75 -6.53 3.38
N GLU A 72 -13.08 -5.83 4.47
CA GLU A 72 -14.44 -5.34 4.76
C GLU A 72 -15.00 -4.42 3.68
N ARG A 73 -14.13 -3.69 2.97
CA ARG A 73 -14.49 -2.74 1.91
C ARG A 73 -14.32 -3.31 0.50
N GLY A 74 -13.90 -4.57 0.40
CA GLY A 74 -13.64 -5.24 -0.87
C GLY A 74 -12.42 -4.71 -1.62
N TRP A 75 -11.44 -4.12 -0.92
CA TRP A 75 -10.20 -3.64 -1.52
C TRP A 75 -9.12 -4.72 -1.53
N GLU A 76 -8.23 -4.64 -2.52
CA GLU A 76 -7.14 -5.60 -2.67
C GLU A 76 -5.94 -5.25 -1.77
N TYR A 77 -5.79 -5.99 -0.67
CA TYR A 77 -4.57 -5.99 0.13
C TYR A 77 -3.56 -7.03 -0.43
N GLU A 78 -2.49 -6.58 -1.08
CA GLU A 78 -1.50 -7.48 -1.69
C GLU A 78 -0.41 -7.90 -0.69
N GLU A 79 -0.22 -9.21 -0.55
CA GLU A 79 0.80 -9.81 0.32
C GLU A 79 1.58 -10.91 -0.40
N VAL A 80 2.88 -10.71 -0.60
CA VAL A 80 3.70 -11.61 -1.44
C VAL A 80 5.03 -11.96 -0.78
N GLY A 81 5.59 -13.13 -1.12
CA GLY A 81 6.96 -13.49 -0.70
C GLY A 81 8.02 -12.66 -1.43
N PHE A 82 9.16 -12.41 -0.78
CA PHE A 82 10.24 -11.58 -1.35
C PHE A 82 10.73 -12.02 -2.74
N VAL A 83 10.94 -13.32 -2.95
CA VAL A 83 11.37 -13.84 -4.26
C VAL A 83 10.33 -13.55 -5.34
N ARG A 84 9.04 -13.68 -4.99
CA ARG A 84 7.95 -13.38 -5.91
C ARG A 84 7.90 -11.88 -6.21
N ALA A 85 8.02 -11.02 -5.20
CA ALA A 85 8.10 -9.57 -5.39
C ALA A 85 9.24 -9.18 -6.34
N LEU A 86 10.43 -9.78 -6.18
CA LEU A 86 11.57 -9.53 -7.05
C LEU A 86 11.30 -9.97 -8.49
N TRP A 87 10.67 -11.13 -8.67
CA TRP A 87 10.31 -11.61 -10.00
C TRP A 87 9.29 -10.68 -10.68
N ASP A 88 8.21 -10.35 -9.98
CA ASP A 88 7.15 -9.48 -10.51
C ASP A 88 7.71 -8.09 -10.86
N SER A 89 8.59 -7.55 -10.01
CA SER A 89 9.31 -6.30 -10.27
C SER A 89 10.17 -6.39 -11.52
N THR A 90 10.90 -7.49 -11.69
CA THR A 90 11.78 -7.71 -12.85
C THR A 90 10.98 -7.79 -14.14
N VAL A 91 9.88 -8.53 -14.13
CA VAL A 91 8.96 -8.66 -15.28
C VAL A 91 8.33 -7.30 -15.61
N ALA A 92 7.84 -6.58 -14.60
CA ALA A 92 7.24 -5.26 -14.79
C ALA A 92 8.24 -4.27 -15.42
N LEU A 93 9.48 -4.23 -14.92
CA LEU A 93 10.52 -3.34 -15.45
C LEU A 93 10.89 -3.66 -16.91
N ALA A 94 10.87 -4.94 -17.30
CA ALA A 94 11.15 -5.35 -18.67
C ALA A 94 10.15 -4.78 -19.69
N VAL A 95 8.93 -4.45 -19.25
CA VAL A 95 7.85 -3.92 -20.11
C VAL A 95 7.43 -2.50 -19.76
N ALA A 96 8.00 -1.89 -18.71
CA ALA A 96 7.55 -0.62 -18.15
C ALA A 96 7.50 0.52 -19.19
N TRP A 97 8.43 0.54 -20.15
CA TRP A 97 8.45 1.54 -21.22
C TRP A 97 7.25 1.48 -22.18
N LYS A 98 6.47 0.40 -22.15
CA LYS A 98 5.24 0.21 -22.94
C LYS A 98 3.97 0.46 -22.14
N THR A 99 4.07 0.59 -20.81
CA THR A 99 2.91 0.74 -19.94
C THR A 99 2.50 2.22 -19.89
N PRO A 100 1.26 2.57 -20.30
CA PRO A 100 0.80 3.96 -20.20
C PRO A 100 0.66 4.35 -18.73
N ALA A 101 1.05 5.58 -18.39
CA ALA A 101 0.82 6.13 -17.06
C ALA A 101 -0.69 6.28 -16.82
N ILE A 102 -1.18 5.75 -15.70
CA ILE A 102 -2.55 5.95 -15.26
C ILE A 102 -2.58 7.25 -14.46
N VAL A 103 -3.26 8.26 -15.00
CA VAL A 103 -3.51 9.50 -14.26
C VAL A 103 -4.91 9.40 -13.65
N ILE A 104 -4.97 9.28 -12.33
CA ILE A 104 -6.23 9.38 -11.60
C ILE A 104 -6.50 10.86 -11.35
N ASP A 105 -7.54 11.39 -12.00
CA ASP A 105 -8.01 12.76 -11.78
C ASP A 105 -8.79 12.83 -10.46
N ALA A 106 -8.17 13.38 -9.41
CA ALA A 106 -8.82 13.53 -8.10
C ALA A 106 -9.98 14.56 -8.11
N SER A 107 -10.12 15.38 -9.16
CA SER A 107 -11.25 16.29 -9.33
C SER A 107 -12.47 15.63 -10.00
N SER A 108 -12.34 14.39 -10.46
CA SER A 108 -13.43 13.64 -11.09
C SER A 108 -14.39 13.06 -10.06
N GLU A 109 -15.70 13.31 -10.20
CA GLU A 109 -16.73 12.72 -9.34
C GLU A 109 -16.70 11.18 -9.28
N ARG A 110 -16.20 10.53 -10.35
CA ARG A 110 -16.01 9.07 -10.41
C ARG A 110 -14.92 8.55 -9.47
N ASN A 111 -13.97 9.41 -9.11
CA ASN A 111 -12.83 9.08 -8.26
C ASN A 111 -13.02 9.57 -6.81
N LEU A 112 -14.12 10.26 -6.50
CA LEU A 112 -14.44 10.71 -5.13
C LEU A 112 -14.53 9.53 -4.15
N GLY A 113 -15.07 8.39 -4.59
CA GLY A 113 -15.13 7.16 -3.80
C GLY A 113 -13.78 6.50 -3.48
N LEU A 114 -12.69 6.95 -4.10
CA LEU A 114 -11.33 6.59 -3.70
C LEU A 114 -10.83 7.45 -2.52
N LEU A 115 -11.45 8.60 -2.24
CA LEU A 115 -10.99 9.60 -1.26
C LEU A 115 -11.87 9.66 0.01
N GLU A 116 -12.85 8.76 0.15
CA GLU A 116 -13.92 8.86 1.16
C GLU A 116 -13.47 8.59 2.61
N ASP A 117 -12.31 7.95 2.83
CA ASP A 117 -11.90 7.47 4.15
C ASP A 117 -11.56 8.56 5.17
N PHE A 118 -11.38 9.82 4.72
CA PHE A 118 -11.30 11.00 5.58
C PHE A 118 -12.09 12.21 5.07
N GLY A 119 -13.09 12.00 4.22
CA GLY A 119 -14.03 13.05 3.85
C GLY A 119 -14.75 13.61 5.10
N PRO A 120 -15.24 14.85 5.08
CA PRO A 120 -16.03 15.41 6.18
C PRO A 120 -17.26 14.52 6.47
N GLY A 121 -17.16 13.67 7.51
CA GLY A 121 -18.17 12.66 7.86
C GLY A 121 -17.64 11.25 8.14
N ALA A 122 -16.36 10.95 7.87
CA ALA A 122 -15.78 9.63 8.12
C ALA A 122 -15.77 9.28 9.64
N PRO A 123 -16.15 8.05 10.02
CA PRO A 123 -16.14 7.62 11.41
C PRO A 123 -14.70 7.64 11.96
N GLN A 124 -14.47 8.49 12.97
CA GLN A 124 -13.20 8.56 13.66
C GLN A 124 -12.97 7.27 14.46
N PRO A 125 -11.76 6.68 14.44
CA PRO A 125 -11.45 5.54 15.28
C PRO A 125 -11.69 5.91 16.74
N GLN A 126 -12.57 5.15 17.40
CA GLN A 126 -12.81 5.33 18.84
C GLN A 126 -11.57 4.82 19.57
N ASN A 127 -10.87 5.72 20.25
CA ASN A 127 -9.72 5.39 21.07
C ASN A 127 -10.13 4.39 22.16
N GLY A 128 -9.67 3.15 22.03
CA GLY A 128 -9.76 2.09 23.05
C GLY A 128 -8.48 1.97 23.85
#